data_AF-A0A919T7J5-F1
#
_entry.id   AF-A0A919T7J5-F1
#
_cell.length_a   1.000
_cell.length_b   1.000
_cell.length_c   1.000
_cell.angle_alpha   90.00
_cell.angle_beta   90.00
_cell.angle_gamma   90.00
#
_symmetry.space_group_name_H-M   'P 1'
#
loop_
_entity.id
_entity.type
_entity.pdbx_description
1 polymer ?
#
loop_
_entity_poly.entity_id
_entity_poly.type
_entity_poly.pdbx_seq_one_letter_code
_entity_poly.pdbx_strand_id
1 'polypeptide(L)'
;MNDFQRLAALAEIDIDNPELRGKLDALAERAASRLGRPVGLISMVLDSSQFFAGSHGLEGWLAELGGTPIEWSFCVNAVRSGQPYVVPDARADPLQSSNPLVCADGVRSYAGVPIVLDGEVLGAHCVLGYAPGDFSPADLEELRRGAEEIVALLAEYRLPVIAP
;
A
#
# COMPACT_ATOMS: atom_id res chain seq x y z
N MET A 1 5.71 5.11 -16.02
CA MET A 1 6.92 5.12 -15.16
C MET A 1 7.80 4.01 -15.67
N ASN A 2 8.87 4.33 -16.38
CA ASN A 2 9.97 3.38 -16.53
C ASN A 2 10.94 3.73 -15.42
N ASP A 3 10.73 3.14 -14.25
CA ASP A 3 11.42 3.51 -13.02
C ASP A 3 12.26 2.33 -12.53
N PHE A 4 13.29 2.05 -13.33
CA PHE A 4 14.13 0.86 -13.18
C PHE A 4 14.79 0.79 -11.81
N GLN A 5 15.17 1.94 -11.24
CA GLN A 5 15.82 2.01 -9.92
C GLN A 5 14.88 1.53 -8.81
N ARG A 6 13.66 2.06 -8.77
CA ARG A 6 12.60 1.63 -7.85
C ARG A 6 12.26 0.14 -7.98
N LEU A 7 12.15 -0.38 -9.20
CA LEU A 7 11.88 -1.81 -9.42
C LEU A 7 13.06 -2.69 -9.03
N ALA A 8 14.29 -2.25 -9.28
CA ALA A 8 15.50 -2.93 -8.83
C ALA A 8 15.57 -2.98 -7.29
N ALA A 9 15.33 -1.84 -6.62
CA ALA A 9 15.29 -1.76 -5.16
C ALA A 9 14.23 -2.68 -4.55
N LEU A 10 13.05 -2.80 -5.18
CA LEU A 10 12.02 -3.74 -4.74
C LEU A 10 12.44 -5.21 -4.95
N ALA A 11 13.13 -5.50 -6.06
CA ALA A 11 13.61 -6.84 -6.39
C ALA A 11 14.76 -7.33 -5.49
N GLU A 12 15.41 -6.43 -4.74
CA GLU A 12 16.40 -6.78 -3.72
C GLU A 12 15.78 -7.31 -2.43
N ILE A 13 14.45 -7.23 -2.26
CA ILE A 13 13.78 -7.66 -1.04
C ILE A 13 13.25 -9.09 -1.22
N ASP A 14 13.46 -9.94 -0.21
CA ASP A 14 12.84 -11.28 -0.09
C ASP A 14 11.35 -11.13 0.29
N ILE A 15 10.56 -10.55 -0.61
CA ILE A 15 9.18 -10.16 -0.33
C ILE A 15 8.24 -11.36 -0.14
N ASP A 16 8.64 -12.53 -0.67
CA ASP A 16 7.93 -13.80 -0.55
C ASP A 16 8.24 -14.53 0.78
N ASN A 17 9.12 -13.97 1.62
CA ASN A 17 9.46 -14.55 2.90
C ASN A 17 8.23 -14.65 3.82
N PRO A 18 7.83 -15.84 4.29
CA PRO A 18 6.63 -16.00 5.12
C PRO A 18 6.69 -15.25 6.45
N GLU A 19 7.88 -15.11 7.04
CA GLU A 19 8.04 -14.37 8.29
C GLU A 19 7.86 -12.87 8.08
N LEU A 20 8.46 -12.33 7.00
CA LEU A 20 8.25 -10.95 6.61
C LEU A 20 6.77 -10.69 6.33
N ARG A 21 6.12 -11.58 5.56
CA ARG A 21 4.68 -11.50 5.28
C ARG A 21 3.86 -11.40 6.56
N GLY A 22 4.10 -12.28 7.53
CA GLY A 22 3.39 -12.24 8.82
C GLY A 22 3.61 -10.94 9.60
N LYS A 23 4.83 -10.38 9.57
CA LYS A 23 5.13 -9.08 10.19
C LYS A 23 4.41 -7.94 9.47
N LEU A 24 4.38 -7.94 8.14
CA LEU A 24 3.69 -6.93 7.34
C LEU A 24 2.16 -7.01 7.53
N ASP A 25 1.58 -8.21 7.58
CA ASP A 25 0.15 -8.42 7.87
C ASP A 25 -0.23 -7.83 9.25
N ALA A 26 0.62 -8.00 10.27
CA ALA A 26 0.38 -7.41 11.59
C ALA A 26 0.44 -5.87 11.57
N LEU A 27 1.29 -5.27 10.73
CA LEU A 27 1.33 -3.82 10.53
C LEU A 27 0.08 -3.32 9.79
N ALA A 28 -0.40 -4.08 8.80
CA ALA A 28 -1.64 -3.80 8.08
C ALA A 28 -2.85 -3.80 9.02
N GLU A 29 -2.97 -4.84 9.86
CA GLU A 29 -4.02 -4.98 10.87
C GLU A 29 -3.98 -3.81 11.87
N ARG A 30 -2.80 -3.45 12.35
CA ARG A 30 -2.66 -2.37 13.33
C ARG A 30 -3.12 -1.03 12.76
N ALA A 31 -2.79 -0.73 11.51
CA ALA A 31 -3.25 0.49 10.85
C ALA A 31 -4.77 0.50 10.68
N ALA A 32 -5.34 -0.60 10.19
CA ALA A 32 -6.79 -0.75 10.04
C ALA A 32 -7.51 -0.53 11.39
N SER A 33 -7.04 -1.21 12.44
CA SER A 33 -7.60 -1.13 13.79
C SER A 33 -7.51 0.28 14.38
N ARG A 34 -6.33 0.92 14.33
CA ARG A 34 -6.11 2.25 14.91
C ARG A 34 -6.92 3.34 14.22
N LEU A 35 -7.09 3.24 12.90
CA LEU A 35 -7.82 4.24 12.10
C LEU A 35 -9.31 3.89 11.96
N GLY A 36 -9.78 2.81 12.60
CA GLY A 36 -11.17 2.36 12.52
C GLY A 36 -11.62 2.02 11.10
N ARG A 37 -10.72 1.47 10.28
CA ARG A 37 -10.99 1.10 8.89
C ARG A 37 -11.03 -0.42 8.75
N PRO A 38 -11.89 -0.97 7.86
CA PRO A 38 -12.02 -2.41 7.69
C PRO A 38 -10.77 -3.05 7.08
N VAL A 39 -9.99 -2.30 6.30
CA VAL A 39 -8.87 -2.84 5.53
C VAL A 39 -7.64 -1.99 5.72
N GLY A 40 -6.51 -2.66 5.95
CA GLY A 40 -5.17 -2.09 5.94
C GLY A 40 -4.28 -2.87 4.99
N LEU A 41 -3.34 -2.18 4.34
CA LEU A 41 -2.48 -2.75 3.31
C LEU A 41 -1.06 -2.18 3.38
N ILE A 42 -0.12 -3.03 3.00
CA ILE A 42 1.22 -2.66 2.57
C ILE A 42 1.27 -3.03 1.09
N SER A 43 1.10 -2.04 0.23
CA SER A 43 1.05 -2.27 -1.21
C SER A 43 2.35 -1.87 -1.88
N MET A 44 2.94 -2.80 -2.62
CA MET A 44 4.09 -2.55 -3.48
C MET A 44 3.60 -2.31 -4.91
N VAL A 45 4.13 -1.27 -5.54
CA VAL A 45 3.72 -0.86 -6.88
C VAL A 45 4.74 -1.39 -7.89
N LEU A 46 4.27 -2.02 -8.96
CA LEU A 46 5.11 -2.48 -10.08
C LEU A 46 4.94 -1.53 -11.28
N ASP A 47 5.28 -1.97 -12.48
CA ASP A 47 5.13 -1.21 -13.71
C ASP A 47 3.67 -1.13 -14.18
N SER A 48 2.95 -2.24 -14.06
CA SER A 48 1.63 -2.51 -14.64
C SER A 48 0.64 -3.10 -13.63
N SER A 49 1.09 -3.36 -12.40
CA SER A 49 0.26 -3.87 -11.31
C SER A 49 0.68 -3.31 -9.96
N GLN A 50 -0.09 -3.62 -8.93
CA GLN A 50 0.36 -3.60 -7.54
C GLN A 50 0.12 -4.98 -6.93
N PHE A 51 0.92 -5.34 -5.94
CA PHE A 51 0.65 -6.48 -5.08
C PHE A 51 0.62 -6.06 -3.61
N PHE A 52 0.00 -6.88 -2.78
CA PHE A 52 -0.15 -6.65 -1.35
C PHE A 52 0.87 -7.50 -0.60
N ALA A 53 1.99 -6.86 -0.22
CA ALA A 53 3.06 -7.49 0.56
C ALA A 53 2.62 -7.78 2.01
N GLY A 54 1.66 -7.01 2.51
CA GLY A 54 0.91 -7.32 3.72
C GLY A 54 -0.52 -6.80 3.62
N SER A 55 -1.47 -7.50 4.23
CA SER A 55 -2.87 -7.15 4.17
C SER A 55 -3.65 -7.59 5.41
N HIS A 56 -4.72 -6.86 5.70
CA HIS A 56 -5.72 -7.23 6.68
C HIS A 56 -7.11 -6.83 6.18
N GLY A 57 -8.12 -7.67 6.44
CA GLY A 57 -9.53 -7.36 6.16
C GLY A 57 -9.94 -7.41 4.69
N LEU A 58 -9.06 -7.88 3.78
CA LEU A 58 -9.44 -8.15 2.40
C LEU A 58 -10.39 -9.35 2.33
N GLU A 59 -11.36 -9.28 1.41
CA GLU A 59 -12.32 -10.35 1.13
C GLU A 59 -12.42 -10.61 -0.38
N GLY A 60 -13.02 -11.74 -0.75
CA GLY A 60 -13.29 -12.11 -2.13
C GLY A 60 -12.04 -12.19 -3.01
N TRP A 61 -12.18 -11.77 -4.27
CA TRP A 61 -11.14 -11.92 -5.29
C TRP A 61 -9.86 -11.13 -4.96
N LEU A 62 -9.96 -10.00 -4.24
CA LEU A 62 -8.78 -9.22 -3.82
C LEU A 62 -7.91 -9.99 -2.83
N ALA A 63 -8.53 -10.75 -1.92
CA ALA A 63 -7.81 -11.60 -0.98
C ALA A 63 -7.15 -12.79 -1.69
N GLU A 64 -7.82 -13.37 -2.69
CA GLU A 64 -7.31 -14.51 -3.46
C GLU A 64 -6.15 -14.12 -4.39
N LEU A 65 -6.26 -12.99 -5.10
CA LEU A 65 -5.22 -12.54 -6.03
C LEU A 65 -4.06 -11.82 -5.34
N GLY A 66 -4.30 -11.15 -4.21
CA GLY A 66 -3.27 -10.41 -3.49
C GLY A 66 -2.72 -9.19 -4.23
N GLY A 67 -3.51 -8.59 -5.13
CA GLY A 67 -3.09 -7.43 -5.91
C GLY A 67 -4.14 -6.93 -6.91
N THR A 68 -3.80 -5.89 -7.67
CA THR A 68 -4.66 -5.32 -8.72
C THR A 68 -3.84 -4.82 -9.91
N PRO A 69 -4.45 -4.67 -11.10
CA PRO A 69 -3.86 -3.87 -12.18
C PRO A 69 -3.56 -2.44 -11.71
N ILE A 70 -2.49 -1.83 -12.23
CA ILE A 70 -2.02 -0.53 -11.71
C ILE A 70 -3.05 0.59 -11.89
N GLU A 71 -3.88 0.51 -12.93
CA GLU A 71 -4.93 1.48 -13.21
C GLU A 71 -6.10 1.44 -12.21
N TRP A 72 -6.15 0.41 -11.34
CA TRP A 72 -7.11 0.26 -10.25
C TRP A 72 -6.51 0.75 -8.92
N SER A 73 -5.18 0.89 -8.86
CA SER A 73 -4.46 1.25 -7.65
C SER A 73 -4.69 2.71 -7.23
N PHE A 74 -5.13 2.91 -5.99
CA PHE A 74 -5.05 4.22 -5.33
C PHE A 74 -3.59 4.55 -4.94
N CYS A 75 -2.83 3.55 -4.52
CA CYS A 75 -1.46 3.66 -4.00
C CYS A 75 -0.48 4.26 -5.01
N VAL A 76 -0.71 4.05 -6.32
CA VAL A 76 0.12 4.63 -7.38
C VAL A 76 0.20 6.16 -7.29
N ASN A 77 -0.82 6.83 -6.76
CA ASN A 77 -0.81 8.28 -6.61
C ASN A 77 0.15 8.75 -5.50
N ALA A 78 0.22 8.01 -4.39
CA ALA A 78 1.20 8.25 -3.33
C ALA A 78 2.62 7.96 -3.84
N VAL A 79 2.80 6.88 -4.59
CA VAL A 79 4.09 6.51 -5.20
C VAL A 79 4.57 7.57 -6.19
N ARG A 80 3.70 8.02 -7.11
CA ARG A 80 4.05 9.02 -8.14
C ARG A 80 4.38 10.39 -7.56
N SER A 81 3.68 10.80 -6.49
CA SER A 81 3.89 12.11 -5.88
C SER A 81 4.97 12.12 -4.81
N GLY A 82 5.31 10.95 -4.24
CA GLY A 82 6.14 10.86 -3.04
C GLY A 82 5.50 11.53 -1.82
N GLN A 83 4.18 11.73 -1.83
CA GLN A 83 3.42 12.41 -0.78
C GLN A 83 2.19 11.57 -0.39
N PRO A 84 1.60 11.79 0.81
CA PRO A 84 0.35 11.13 1.16
C PRO A 84 -0.76 11.41 0.14
N TYR A 85 -1.58 10.39 -0.12
CA TYR A 85 -2.76 10.48 -0.95
C TYR A 85 -4.00 10.13 -0.13
N VAL A 86 -4.96 11.04 -0.08
CA VAL A 86 -6.16 10.93 0.76
C VAL A 86 -7.40 11.17 -0.08
N VAL A 87 -8.36 10.27 0.02
CA VAL A 87 -9.64 10.29 -0.67
C VAL A 87 -10.74 10.04 0.36
N PRO A 88 -11.38 11.10 0.90
CA PRO A 88 -12.43 10.95 1.91
C PRO A 88 -13.70 10.29 1.37
N ASP A 89 -14.04 10.55 0.10
CA ASP A 89 -15.13 9.88 -0.62
C ASP A 89 -14.77 9.66 -2.10
N ALA A 90 -14.42 8.42 -2.45
CA ALA A 90 -13.99 8.04 -3.79
C ALA A 90 -15.10 8.17 -4.84
N ARG A 91 -16.38 8.18 -4.45
CA ARG A 91 -17.49 8.43 -5.40
C ARG A 91 -17.63 9.91 -5.76
N ALA A 92 -17.15 10.81 -4.89
CA ALA A 92 -17.15 12.25 -5.13
C ALA A 92 -15.80 12.74 -5.71
N ASP A 93 -14.78 11.90 -5.69
CA ASP A 93 -13.44 12.21 -6.19
C ASP A 93 -13.37 12.06 -7.73
N PRO A 94 -13.07 13.13 -8.49
CA PRO A 94 -13.04 13.08 -9.95
C PRO A 94 -11.99 12.13 -10.55
N LEU A 95 -10.94 11.79 -9.81
CA LEU A 95 -9.88 10.87 -10.25
C LEU A 95 -10.22 9.41 -9.93
N GLN A 96 -11.06 9.16 -8.93
CA GLN A 96 -11.35 7.82 -8.43
C GLN A 96 -12.79 7.36 -8.65
N SER A 97 -13.73 8.25 -9.01
CA SER A 97 -15.15 7.90 -9.14
C SER A 97 -15.45 6.83 -10.18
N SER A 98 -14.57 6.66 -11.17
CA SER A 98 -14.66 5.63 -12.21
C SER A 98 -13.72 4.45 -12.00
N ASN A 99 -12.99 4.41 -10.88
CA ASN A 99 -12.09 3.31 -10.54
C ASN A 99 -12.92 2.02 -10.32
N PRO A 100 -12.54 0.87 -10.93
CA PRO A 100 -13.26 -0.38 -10.75
C PRO A 100 -13.44 -0.81 -9.28
N LEU A 101 -12.48 -0.52 -8.39
CA LEU A 101 -12.61 -0.81 -6.96
C LEU A 101 -13.72 0.02 -6.27
N VAL A 102 -14.06 1.18 -6.82
CA VAL A 102 -15.17 2.02 -6.34
C VAL A 102 -16.50 1.52 -6.90
N CYS A 103 -16.51 1.18 -8.19
CA CYS A 103 -17.71 0.79 -8.92
C CYS A 103 -18.18 -0.64 -8.58
N ALA A 104 -17.25 -1.59 -8.48
CA ALA A 104 -17.54 -3.02 -8.30
C ALA A 104 -17.35 -3.46 -6.85
N ASP A 105 -16.28 -3.03 -6.18
CA ASP A 105 -15.91 -3.48 -4.83
C ASP A 105 -16.37 -2.53 -3.72
N GLY A 106 -16.96 -1.38 -4.09
CA GLY A 106 -17.59 -0.47 -3.15
C GLY A 106 -16.62 0.32 -2.27
N VAL A 107 -15.34 0.43 -2.64
CA VAL A 107 -14.39 1.29 -1.92
C VAL A 107 -14.90 2.73 -1.91
N ARG A 108 -14.91 3.36 -0.72
CA ARG A 108 -15.42 4.71 -0.50
C ARG A 108 -14.41 5.65 0.11
N SER A 109 -13.54 5.21 1.00
CA SER A 109 -12.50 6.07 1.57
C SER A 109 -11.14 5.39 1.48
N TYR A 110 -10.09 6.19 1.30
CA TYR A 110 -8.72 5.74 1.19
C TYR A 110 -7.76 6.78 1.80
N ALA A 111 -6.76 6.31 2.53
CA ALA A 111 -5.59 7.10 2.86
C ALA A 111 -4.34 6.23 2.74
N GLY A 112 -3.30 6.76 2.12
CA GLY A 112 -2.02 6.07 1.98
C GLY A 112 -0.85 7.03 2.08
N VAL A 113 0.24 6.56 2.68
CA VAL A 113 1.52 7.27 2.77
C VAL A 113 2.61 6.49 2.03
N PRO A 114 3.58 7.17 1.40
CA PRO A 114 4.64 6.51 0.66
C PRO A 114 5.54 5.66 1.58
N ILE A 115 5.97 4.50 1.07
CA ILE A 115 7.03 3.67 1.66
C ILE A 115 8.30 3.96 0.86
N VAL A 116 9.32 4.53 1.54
CA VAL A 116 10.54 5.01 0.89
C VAL A 116 11.74 4.22 1.41
N LEU A 117 12.42 3.50 0.53
CA LEU A 117 13.63 2.73 0.84
C LEU A 117 14.75 3.16 -0.11
N ASP A 118 15.92 3.49 0.42
CA ASP A 118 17.08 3.97 -0.35
C ASP A 118 16.80 5.16 -1.28
N GLY A 119 15.82 6.00 -0.91
CA GLY A 119 15.39 7.15 -1.72
C GLY A 119 14.36 6.82 -2.80
N GLU A 120 14.00 5.54 -2.95
CA GLU A 120 12.99 5.06 -3.91
C GLU A 120 11.63 4.84 -3.23
N VAL A 121 10.55 5.31 -3.85
CA VAL A 121 9.18 5.14 -3.31
C VAL A 121 8.60 3.82 -3.77
N LEU A 122 8.84 2.73 -3.04
CA LEU A 122 8.50 1.37 -3.48
C LEU A 122 6.98 1.08 -3.51
N GLY A 123 6.23 1.77 -2.67
CA GLY A 123 4.82 1.45 -2.43
C GLY A 123 4.14 2.44 -1.50
N ALA A 124 3.03 2.00 -0.91
CA ALA A 124 2.30 2.76 0.09
C ALA A 124 1.82 1.88 1.26
N HIS A 125 1.87 2.43 2.45
CA HIS A 125 1.14 1.92 3.60
C HIS A 125 -0.20 2.64 3.67
N CYS A 126 -1.30 1.91 3.58
CA CYS A 126 -2.61 2.51 3.39
C CYS A 126 -3.73 1.75 4.09
N VAL A 127 -4.86 2.43 4.24
CA VAL A 127 -6.13 1.88 4.70
C VAL A 127 -7.24 2.25 3.73
N LEU A 128 -8.26 1.42 3.65
CA LEU A 128 -9.47 1.68 2.86
C LEU A 128 -10.74 1.33 3.62
N GLY A 129 -11.84 1.97 3.25
CA GLY A 129 -13.15 1.78 3.86
C GLY A 129 -14.30 1.81 2.85
N TYR A 130 -15.40 1.16 3.21
CA TYR A 130 -16.62 1.04 2.39
C TYR A 130 -17.68 2.11 2.70
N ALA A 131 -17.32 3.09 3.53
CA ALA A 131 -18.08 4.31 3.77
C ALA A 131 -17.16 5.54 3.62
N PRO A 132 -17.72 6.73 3.31
CA PRO A 132 -16.95 7.97 3.38
C PRO A 132 -16.32 8.16 4.75
N GLY A 133 -15.19 8.85 4.80
CA GLY A 133 -14.63 9.27 6.06
C GLY A 133 -13.35 10.06 5.90
N ASP A 134 -13.22 11.09 6.73
CA ASP A 134 -12.05 11.93 6.78
C ASP A 134 -10.88 11.24 7.47
N PHE A 135 -9.68 11.73 7.17
CA PHE A 135 -8.43 11.32 7.80
C PHE A 135 -7.76 12.56 8.39
N SER A 136 -7.56 12.54 9.69
CA SER A 136 -6.90 13.61 10.42
C SER A 136 -5.39 13.60 10.16
N PRO A 137 -4.68 14.70 10.47
CA PRO A 137 -3.22 14.69 10.46
C PRO A 137 -2.60 13.62 11.37
N ALA A 138 -3.28 13.27 12.47
CA ALA A 138 -2.84 12.19 13.37
C ALA A 138 -2.96 10.81 12.73
N ASP A 139 -3.99 10.57 11.90
CA ASP A 139 -4.14 9.31 11.16
C ASP A 139 -3.02 9.14 10.13
N LEU A 140 -2.66 10.23 9.43
CA LEU A 140 -1.54 10.22 8.48
C LEU A 140 -0.19 10.04 9.17
N GLU A 141 -0.04 10.56 10.38
CA GLU A 141 1.16 10.36 11.19
C GLU A 141 1.28 8.92 11.69
N GLU A 142 0.17 8.29 12.08
CA GLU A 142 0.14 6.87 12.44
C GLU A 142 0.55 5.99 11.24
N LEU A 143 0.02 6.27 10.04
CA LEU A 143 0.46 5.59 8.83
C LEU A 143 1.94 5.86 8.53
N ARG A 144 2.46 7.07 8.75
CA ARG A 144 3.89 7.36 8.52
C ARG A 144 4.79 6.53 9.43
N ARG A 145 4.46 6.40 10.71
CA ARG A 145 5.21 5.54 11.64
C ARG A 145 5.17 4.09 11.22
N GLY A 146 4.00 3.62 10.79
CA GLY A 146 3.87 2.29 10.19
C GLY A 146 4.78 2.12 8.96
N ALA A 147 4.85 3.12 8.08
CA ALA A 147 5.74 3.09 6.92
C ALA A 147 7.23 3.05 7.31
N GLU A 148 7.65 3.77 8.35
CA GLU A 148 9.03 3.71 8.87
C GLU A 148 9.38 2.31 9.41
N GLU A 149 8.45 1.67 10.14
CA GLU A 149 8.61 0.30 10.61
C GLU A 149 8.67 -0.70 9.44
N ILE A 150 7.84 -0.51 8.41
CA ILE A 150 7.88 -1.32 7.19
C ILE A 150 9.25 -1.18 6.52
N VAL A 151 9.78 0.03 6.37
CA VAL A 151 11.10 0.27 5.76
C VAL A 151 12.21 -0.45 6.53
N ALA A 152 12.18 -0.39 7.87
CA ALA A 152 13.14 -1.09 8.71
C ALA A 152 13.07 -2.62 8.49
N LEU A 153 11.85 -3.18 8.44
CA LEU A 153 11.67 -4.60 8.15
C LEU A 153 12.15 -4.96 6.74
N LEU A 154 11.78 -4.22 5.71
CA LEU A 154 12.23 -4.52 4.34
C LEU A 154 13.76 -4.54 4.25
N ALA A 155 14.46 -3.64 4.96
CA ALA A 155 15.91 -3.61 5.00
C ALA A 155 16.54 -4.85 5.66
N GLU A 156 15.88 -5.48 6.64
CA GLU A 156 16.34 -6.73 7.28
C GLU A 156 16.21 -7.95 6.36
N TYR A 157 15.26 -7.92 5.42
CA TYR A 157 14.94 -9.02 4.51
C TYR A 157 15.49 -8.80 3.10
N ARG A 158 16.64 -8.12 2.96
CA ARG A 158 17.31 -8.05 1.66
C ARG A 158 17.85 -9.41 1.25
N LEU A 159 17.64 -9.76 0.00
CA LEU A 159 18.30 -10.89 -0.64
C LEU A 159 19.81 -10.64 -0.61
N PRO A 160 20.61 -11.70 -0.38
CA PRO A 160 22.06 -11.58 -0.45
C PRO A 160 22.45 -11.10 -1.86
N VAL A 161 23.31 -10.10 -1.94
CA VAL A 161 23.92 -9.68 -3.21
C VAL A 161 24.66 -10.88 -3.77
N ILE A 162 24.11 -11.53 -4.79
CA ILE A 162 24.83 -12.54 -5.55
C ILE A 162 25.88 -11.77 -6.35
N ALA A 163 27.08 -11.63 -5.78
CA ALA A 163 28.21 -11.12 -6.53
C ALA A 163 28.45 -12.05 -7.73
N PRO A 164 28.61 -11.50 -8.95
CA PRO A 164 28.86 -12.30 -10.15
C PRO A 164 30.20 -13.06 -10.09
#